data_AF-A0A9Q0HGP1-F1
#
_entry.id   AF-A0A9Q0HGP1-F1
#
_cell.length_a   1.000
_cell.length_b   1.000
_cell.length_c   1.000
_cell.angle_alpha   90.00
_cell.angle_beta   90.00
_cell.angle_gamma   90.00
#
_symmetry.space_group_name_H-M   'P 1'
#
loop_
_entity.id
_entity.type
_entity.pdbx_description
1 polymer ?
#
loop_
_entity_poly.entity_id
_entity_poly.type
_entity_poly.pdbx_seq_one_letter_code
_entity_poly.pdbx_strand_id
1 'polypeptide(L)'
;MLALNLSYLPTCTRFPSRRLSSFASSRAQMEVASAREVKLKAIEATPESFAPFGQVISSSPDGDEFGPHDAQLDLSRGIPRFYIMRIEDRKLKFSTITHHASVTQCLGSIGGEDWYLGVSKASILEDETESGTPQGGKTVKKSACGHHYSPPKPDDVCVFRVSGPKFLKLNKGTWHAGPLFQTKAMDFYNLELSNTNVVDHTTHNFRKEDGVVFIIED
;
A
#
# COMPACT_ATOMS: atom_id res chain seq x y z
N MET A 1 5.27 28.55 -68.03
CA MET A 1 6.03 29.71 -68.52
C MET A 1 5.48 30.96 -67.86
N LEU A 2 6.38 31.83 -67.41
CA LEU A 2 6.22 33.11 -66.68
C LEU A 2 5.00 33.96 -67.13
N ALA A 3 4.37 34.81 -66.31
CA ALA A 3 5.01 35.83 -65.50
C ALA A 3 4.12 36.37 -64.36
N LEU A 4 4.83 36.93 -63.36
CA LEU A 4 4.36 37.66 -62.20
C LEU A 4 3.62 38.96 -62.56
N ASN A 5 2.69 39.37 -61.69
CA ASN A 5 2.40 40.78 -61.46
C ASN A 5 2.25 41.04 -59.96
N LEU A 6 3.17 41.85 -59.41
CA LEU A 6 3.06 42.48 -58.10
C LEU A 6 1.94 43.53 -58.14
N SER A 7 1.17 43.66 -57.06
CA SER A 7 1.22 44.88 -56.23
C SER A 7 0.10 44.96 -55.17
N TYR A 8 0.46 45.64 -54.08
CA TYR A 8 -0.38 46.29 -53.06
C TYR A 8 -1.05 45.43 -51.95
N LEU A 9 -0.42 45.46 -50.77
CA LEU A 9 -1.02 45.22 -49.46
C LEU A 9 -1.26 46.56 -48.75
N PRO A 10 -2.43 46.81 -48.12
CA PRO A 10 -2.57 47.85 -47.12
C PRO A 10 -2.50 47.31 -45.69
N THR A 11 -1.60 47.94 -44.93
CA THR A 11 -1.62 48.30 -43.50
C THR A 11 -2.45 47.52 -42.46
N CYS A 12 -1.69 47.09 -41.45
CA CYS A 12 -2.01 46.68 -40.09
C CYS A 12 -3.12 47.50 -39.38
N THR A 13 -4.11 46.80 -38.81
CA THR A 13 -4.97 47.31 -37.74
C THR A 13 -4.82 46.44 -36.48
N ARG A 14 -4.40 47.07 -35.38
CA ARG A 14 -4.29 46.46 -34.05
C ARG A 14 -5.68 46.34 -33.41
N PHE A 15 -6.04 45.14 -32.96
CA PHE A 15 -7.13 44.92 -32.00
C PHE A 15 -6.61 45.08 -30.56
N PRO A 16 -7.36 45.73 -29.65
CA PRO A 16 -6.97 45.81 -28.25
C PRO A 16 -7.29 44.50 -27.52
N SER A 17 -6.26 43.89 -26.92
CA SER A 17 -6.38 42.75 -26.00
C SER A 17 -7.10 43.19 -24.72
N ARG A 18 -8.26 42.57 -24.43
CA ARG A 18 -8.94 42.70 -23.14
C ARG A 18 -8.15 41.90 -22.10
N ARG A 19 -7.66 42.60 -21.06
CA ARG A 19 -7.12 41.97 -19.84
C ARG A 19 -8.22 41.14 -19.17
N LEU A 20 -8.04 39.82 -19.17
CA LEU A 20 -8.76 38.93 -18.26
C LEU A 20 -8.16 39.07 -16.86
N SER A 21 -9.01 39.48 -15.92
CA SER A 21 -8.72 39.66 -14.51
C SER A 21 -8.32 38.34 -13.84
N SER A 22 -7.19 38.35 -13.15
CA SER A 22 -6.67 37.27 -12.31
C SER A 22 -7.51 37.08 -11.05
N PHE A 23 -8.57 36.27 -11.12
CA PHE A 23 -9.33 35.81 -9.95
C PHE A 23 -9.41 34.27 -9.85
N ALA A 24 -8.48 33.56 -10.50
CA ALA A 24 -8.43 32.09 -10.49
C ALA A 24 -7.19 31.52 -9.77
N SER A 25 -6.63 32.24 -8.80
CA SER A 25 -5.35 31.88 -8.16
C SER A 25 -5.42 31.56 -6.66
N SER A 26 -6.60 31.36 -6.07
CA SER A 26 -6.70 31.01 -4.63
C SER A 26 -6.97 29.53 -4.34
N ARG A 27 -7.21 28.69 -5.37
CA ARG A 27 -7.51 27.26 -5.19
C ARG A 27 -6.39 26.30 -5.61
N ALA A 28 -5.35 26.81 -6.27
CA ALA A 28 -4.19 26.03 -6.74
C ALA A 28 -2.96 26.16 -5.81
N GLN A 29 -3.11 26.87 -4.68
CA GLN A 29 -2.10 27.03 -3.65
C GLN A 29 -2.65 26.61 -2.29
N MET A 30 -3.30 25.44 -2.22
CA MET A 30 -3.15 24.64 -1.00
C MET A 30 -1.78 24.01 -1.09
N GLU A 31 -0.82 24.75 -0.56
CA GLU A 31 0.50 24.28 -0.19
C GLU A 31 0.35 22.86 0.39
N VAL A 32 1.02 21.89 -0.22
CA VAL A 32 1.19 20.58 0.40
C VAL A 32 2.00 20.88 1.66
N ALA A 33 1.31 21.08 2.78
CA ALA A 33 1.97 21.16 4.08
C ALA A 33 2.95 19.98 4.13
N SER A 34 4.22 20.28 4.40
CA SER A 34 5.25 19.25 4.42
C SER A 34 4.81 18.16 5.40
N ALA A 35 4.51 16.98 4.88
CA ALA A 35 4.01 15.88 5.69
C ALA A 35 5.04 15.55 6.77
N ARG A 36 4.59 15.39 8.02
CA ARG A 36 5.43 15.05 9.16
C ARG A 36 6.07 13.70 8.93
N GLU A 37 7.39 13.62 9.09
CA GLU A 37 8.09 12.35 9.06
C GLU A 37 7.99 11.66 10.43
N VAL A 38 7.52 10.41 10.43
CA VAL A 38 7.47 9.53 11.59
C VAL A 38 8.51 8.44 11.40
N LYS A 39 9.49 8.43 12.29
CA LYS A 39 10.56 7.43 12.30
C LYS A 39 10.10 6.20 13.07
N LEU A 40 10.13 5.05 12.41
CA LEU A 40 9.75 3.76 12.99
C LEU A 40 10.99 2.87 13.07
N LYS A 41 11.30 2.38 14.27
CA LYS A 41 12.32 1.35 14.45
C LYS A 41 11.76 0.01 14.03
N ALA A 42 12.50 -0.74 13.23
CA ALA A 42 12.09 -2.08 12.84
C ALA A 42 12.15 -3.04 14.04
N ILE A 43 11.13 -3.89 14.17
CA ILE A 43 11.06 -4.99 15.13
C ILE A 43 11.38 -6.28 14.38
N GLU A 44 12.18 -7.18 14.94
CA GLU A 44 12.39 -8.48 14.30
C GLU A 44 11.08 -9.26 14.21
N ALA A 45 10.78 -9.82 13.03
CA ALA A 45 9.65 -10.68 12.81
C ALA A 45 9.92 -12.05 13.45
N THR A 46 9.26 -12.28 14.59
CA THR A 46 9.21 -13.55 15.32
C THR A 46 7.76 -14.03 15.36
N PRO A 47 7.50 -15.33 15.61
CA PRO A 47 6.15 -15.82 15.82
C PRO A 47 5.37 -14.98 16.84
N GLU A 48 6.01 -14.58 17.95
CA GLU A 48 5.39 -13.81 19.03
C GLU A 48 5.15 -12.35 18.65
N SER A 49 6.15 -11.69 18.06
CA SER A 49 6.05 -10.27 17.71
C SER A 49 5.08 -10.03 16.56
N PHE A 50 4.94 -11.00 15.64
CA PHE A 50 4.10 -10.87 14.44
C PHE A 50 2.70 -11.49 14.56
N ALA A 51 2.42 -12.27 15.62
CA ALA A 51 1.15 -12.97 15.83
C ALA A 51 -0.13 -12.14 15.57
N PRO A 52 -0.22 -10.83 15.93
CA PRO A 52 -1.41 -10.03 15.67
C PRO A 52 -1.69 -9.77 14.18
N PHE A 53 -0.67 -9.92 13.33
CA PHE A 53 -0.71 -9.57 11.91
C PHE A 53 -0.71 -10.80 11.01
N GLY A 54 -0.20 -11.93 11.50
CA GLY A 54 0.03 -13.12 10.69
C GLY A 54 0.90 -14.17 11.38
N GLN A 55 1.61 -14.95 10.57
CA GLN A 55 2.59 -15.95 11.01
C GLN A 55 3.94 -15.69 10.33
N VAL A 56 5.02 -15.94 11.07
CA VAL A 56 6.39 -16.00 10.53
C VAL A 56 6.72 -17.46 10.32
N ILE A 57 7.06 -17.84 9.08
CA ILE A 57 7.37 -19.23 8.74
C ILE A 57 8.86 -19.35 8.46
N SER A 58 9.48 -20.29 9.15
CA SER A 58 10.90 -20.64 9.02
C SER A 58 11.04 -22.07 8.51
N SER A 59 12.26 -22.48 8.16
CA SER A 59 12.55 -23.85 7.77
C SER A 59 12.22 -24.86 8.88
N SER A 60 11.59 -25.97 8.51
CA SER A 60 11.43 -27.19 9.30
C SER A 60 12.26 -28.34 8.69
N PRO A 61 12.54 -29.41 9.46
CA PRO A 61 13.04 -30.67 8.92
C PRO A 61 12.20 -31.22 7.75
N ASP A 62 12.87 -31.92 6.83
CA ASP A 62 12.19 -32.63 5.74
C ASP A 62 11.34 -33.79 6.27
N GLY A 63 10.14 -33.95 5.72
CA GLY A 63 9.17 -34.97 6.13
C GLY A 63 8.33 -34.63 7.37
N ASP A 64 8.45 -33.42 7.93
CA ASP A 64 7.57 -32.96 9.00
C ASP A 64 6.09 -32.94 8.55
N GLU A 65 5.20 -33.38 9.42
CA GLU A 65 3.75 -33.34 9.18
C GLU A 65 3.19 -31.92 9.35
N PHE A 66 2.11 -31.63 8.62
CA PHE A 66 1.42 -30.34 8.72
C PHE A 66 0.95 -30.06 10.15
N GLY A 67 1.27 -28.86 10.65
CA GLY A 67 0.97 -28.45 12.00
C GLY A 67 0.81 -26.94 12.17
N PRO A 68 0.68 -26.46 13.43
CA PRO A 68 0.44 -25.05 13.73
C PRO A 68 1.62 -24.13 13.36
N HIS A 69 2.80 -24.70 13.10
CA HIS A 69 3.99 -23.97 12.68
C HIS A 69 4.01 -23.69 11.17
N ASP A 70 3.16 -24.36 10.38
CA ASP A 70 2.98 -24.08 8.97
C ASP A 70 2.06 -22.87 8.74
N ALA A 71 2.18 -22.27 7.55
CA ALA A 71 1.28 -21.22 7.11
C ALA A 71 -0.17 -21.75 7.07
N GLN A 72 -1.05 -21.17 7.90
CA GLN A 72 -2.47 -21.53 7.94
C GLN A 72 -3.22 -20.74 6.86
N LEU A 73 -3.24 -21.29 5.65
CA LEU A 73 -3.76 -20.60 4.46
C LEU A 73 -5.29 -20.67 4.37
N ASP A 74 -5.91 -19.51 4.17
CA ASP A 74 -7.23 -19.42 3.54
C ASP A 74 -7.03 -18.83 2.15
N LEU A 75 -7.34 -19.62 1.12
CA LEU A 75 -7.34 -19.23 -0.29
C LEU A 75 -8.67 -19.64 -0.96
N SER A 76 -9.71 -19.86 -0.16
CA SER A 76 -10.97 -20.51 -0.56
C SER A 76 -11.83 -19.72 -1.54
N ARG A 77 -11.50 -18.43 -1.77
CA ARG A 77 -12.36 -17.48 -2.49
C ARG A 77 -11.88 -17.14 -3.91
N GLY A 78 -11.08 -18.00 -4.53
CA GLY A 78 -10.67 -17.80 -5.91
C GLY A 78 -9.63 -18.80 -6.37
N ILE A 79 -8.88 -18.41 -7.40
CA ILE A 79 -7.76 -19.20 -7.93
C ILE A 79 -6.49 -18.70 -7.24
N PRO A 80 -5.80 -19.54 -6.45
CA PRO A 80 -4.48 -19.21 -5.93
C PRO A 80 -3.51 -18.92 -7.06
N ARG A 81 -2.69 -17.89 -6.87
CA ARG A 81 -1.58 -17.52 -7.73
C ARG A 81 -0.33 -17.53 -6.88
N PHE A 82 0.61 -18.41 -7.25
CA PHE A 82 1.94 -18.44 -6.70
C PHE A 82 2.95 -18.04 -7.76
N TYR A 83 3.74 -16.99 -7.51
CA TYR A 83 4.64 -16.43 -8.50
C TYR A 83 5.83 -15.74 -7.86
N ILE A 84 6.86 -15.50 -8.69
CA ILE A 84 8.02 -14.69 -8.31
C ILE A 84 7.77 -13.26 -8.76
N MET A 85 7.90 -12.33 -7.82
CA MET A 85 7.78 -10.89 -8.02
C MET A 85 9.15 -10.24 -7.90
N ARG A 86 9.68 -9.75 -9.02
CA ARG A 86 10.83 -8.84 -9.03
C ARG A 86 10.37 -7.45 -8.63
N ILE A 87 10.93 -6.91 -7.56
CA ILE A 87 10.71 -5.52 -7.15
C ILE A 87 12.02 -4.75 -7.27
N GLU A 88 11.95 -3.50 -7.70
CA GLU A 88 13.09 -2.59 -7.85
C GLU A 88 12.84 -1.26 -7.11
N ASP A 89 13.92 -0.58 -6.74
CA ASP A 89 13.94 0.81 -6.25
C ASP A 89 13.00 1.12 -5.08
N ARG A 90 12.89 0.21 -4.12
CA ARG A 90 12.13 0.45 -2.88
C ARG A 90 12.99 1.21 -1.87
N LYS A 91 12.47 2.31 -1.37
CA LYS A 91 13.07 3.05 -0.25
C LYS A 91 12.50 2.54 1.06
N LEU A 92 13.26 2.67 2.14
CA LEU A 92 12.82 2.48 3.52
C LEU A 92 11.89 3.63 3.99
N LYS A 93 10.86 3.92 3.19
CA LYS A 93 9.93 5.04 3.33
C LYS A 93 8.59 4.72 2.67
N PHE A 94 7.48 4.97 3.36
CA PHE A 94 6.14 4.77 2.81
C PHE A 94 5.13 5.77 3.38
N SER A 95 4.05 6.01 2.63
CA SER A 95 2.92 6.85 3.09
C SER A 95 1.55 6.26 2.72
N THR A 96 1.56 5.05 2.16
CA THR A 96 0.37 4.30 1.79
C THR A 96 0.49 2.90 2.37
N ILE A 97 -0.64 2.35 2.79
CA ILE A 97 -0.75 0.98 3.30
C ILE A 97 -1.99 0.35 2.69
N THR A 98 -1.92 -0.92 2.32
CA THR A 98 -3.01 -1.63 1.65
C THR A 98 -3.43 -2.84 2.46
N HIS A 99 -4.71 -3.20 2.43
CA HIS A 99 -5.16 -4.51 2.87
C HIS A 99 -5.97 -5.23 1.79
N HIS A 100 -5.98 -6.55 1.90
CA HIS A 100 -6.77 -7.48 1.10
C HIS A 100 -7.76 -8.17 2.02
N ALA A 101 -9.05 -8.12 1.68
CA ALA A 101 -10.15 -8.48 2.56
C ALA A 101 -10.73 -9.86 2.28
N SER A 102 -10.27 -10.59 1.27
CA SER A 102 -10.87 -11.86 0.87
C SER A 102 -10.21 -13.07 1.51
N VAL A 103 -8.88 -13.12 1.50
CA VAL A 103 -8.08 -14.30 1.82
C VAL A 103 -6.79 -13.93 2.57
N THR A 104 -6.01 -14.94 2.95
CA THR A 104 -4.63 -14.76 3.40
C THR A 104 -3.67 -14.52 2.22
N GLN A 105 -2.52 -13.90 2.50
CA GLN A 105 -1.44 -13.72 1.52
C GLN A 105 -0.11 -14.16 2.14
N CYS A 106 0.77 -14.79 1.37
CA CYS A 106 2.15 -15.05 1.80
C CYS A 106 3.16 -14.36 0.91
N LEU A 107 4.24 -13.86 1.52
CA LEU A 107 5.36 -13.29 0.81
C LEU A 107 6.69 -13.47 1.56
N GLY A 108 7.77 -13.70 0.81
CA GLY A 108 9.11 -13.87 1.37
C GLY A 108 10.20 -13.70 0.32
N SER A 109 11.35 -13.17 0.73
CA SER A 109 12.53 -13.00 -0.12
C SER A 109 13.08 -14.36 -0.57
N ILE A 110 13.50 -14.47 -1.83
CA ILE A 110 14.10 -15.72 -2.34
C ILE A 110 15.51 -15.95 -1.77
N GLY A 111 16.36 -14.91 -1.71
CA GLY A 111 17.76 -15.05 -1.28
C GLY A 111 17.97 -14.98 0.23
N GLY A 112 16.90 -14.77 1.01
CA GLY A 112 16.96 -14.65 2.47
C GLY A 112 17.62 -13.35 2.96
N GLU A 113 17.80 -12.36 2.08
CA GLU A 113 18.26 -11.03 2.46
C GLU A 113 17.22 -10.30 3.31
N ASP A 114 17.68 -9.38 4.16
CA ASP A 114 16.78 -8.60 5.00
C ASP A 114 15.82 -7.74 4.17
N TRP A 115 14.55 -7.79 4.56
CA TRP A 115 13.50 -6.94 4.03
C TRP A 115 12.55 -6.50 5.15
N TYR A 116 11.73 -5.49 4.84
CA TYR A 116 10.89 -4.81 5.82
C TYR A 116 9.45 -4.72 5.34
N LEU A 117 8.54 -4.78 6.32
CA LEU A 117 7.11 -4.64 6.10
C LEU A 117 6.52 -3.69 7.14
N GLY A 118 5.99 -2.55 6.70
CA GLY A 118 5.12 -1.72 7.54
C GLY A 118 3.77 -2.40 7.67
N VAL A 119 3.22 -2.56 8.87
CA VAL A 119 1.95 -3.23 9.11
C VAL A 119 1.06 -2.48 10.10
N SER A 120 -0.25 -2.74 10.00
CA SER A 120 -1.24 -2.39 11.01
C SER A 120 -2.28 -3.52 11.11
N LYS A 121 -2.92 -3.66 12.27
CA LYS A 121 -3.92 -4.72 12.52
C LYS A 121 -5.07 -4.63 11.54
N ALA A 122 -5.62 -5.78 11.18
CA ALA A 122 -6.85 -5.85 10.40
C ALA A 122 -7.97 -5.04 11.08
N SER A 123 -8.72 -4.31 10.26
CA SER A 123 -9.79 -3.42 10.72
C SER A 123 -11.05 -3.53 9.86
N ILE A 124 -11.21 -4.67 9.18
CA ILE A 124 -12.44 -5.05 8.48
C ILE A 124 -13.52 -5.26 9.54
N LEU A 125 -14.70 -4.70 9.29
CA LEU A 125 -15.87 -4.93 10.11
C LEU A 125 -16.69 -6.04 9.45
N GLU A 126 -17.03 -7.06 10.23
CA GLU A 126 -18.02 -8.06 9.79
C GLU A 126 -19.38 -7.37 9.69
N ASP A 127 -20.25 -7.86 8.81
CA ASP A 127 -21.58 -7.28 8.61
C ASP A 127 -22.33 -7.30 9.95
N GLU A 128 -22.39 -6.15 10.62
CA GLU A 128 -23.27 -5.94 11.77
C GLU A 128 -24.69 -6.19 11.26
N THR A 129 -25.31 -7.29 11.70
CA THR A 129 -26.76 -7.47 11.57
C THR A 129 -27.42 -6.20 12.08
N GLU A 130 -28.09 -5.47 11.17
CA GLU A 130 -28.78 -4.20 11.36
C GLU A 130 -29.34 -3.98 12.78
N SER A 131 -28.51 -3.51 13.73
CA SER A 131 -28.98 -3.08 15.06
C SER A 131 -27.81 -2.63 15.94
N GLY A 132 -27.30 -1.43 15.69
CA GLY A 132 -26.39 -0.81 16.65
C GLY A 132 -25.75 0.45 16.10
N THR A 133 -26.17 1.61 16.60
CA THR A 133 -25.36 2.83 16.53
C THR A 133 -23.91 2.50 16.94
N PRO A 134 -22.88 2.94 16.19
CA PRO A 134 -21.49 2.69 16.56
C PRO A 134 -21.24 3.22 17.98
N GLN A 135 -21.05 2.31 18.94
CA GLN A 135 -20.60 2.70 20.27
C GLN A 135 -19.14 3.15 20.16
N GLY A 136 -18.95 4.46 20.29
CA GLY A 136 -17.65 5.09 20.43
C GLY A 136 -16.99 5.52 19.12
N GLY A 137 -17.49 6.60 18.50
CA GLY A 137 -16.70 7.56 17.69
C GLY A 137 -15.77 7.06 16.59
N LYS A 138 -15.82 5.78 16.19
CA LYS A 138 -14.93 5.21 15.17
C LYS A 138 -15.46 5.55 13.78
N THR A 139 -14.61 6.19 12.98
CA THR A 139 -14.89 6.41 11.56
C THR A 139 -14.95 5.06 10.84
N VAL A 140 -16.09 4.79 10.19
CA VAL A 140 -16.32 3.62 9.34
C VAL A 140 -16.34 4.06 7.88
N LYS A 141 -15.62 3.35 7.02
CA LYS A 141 -15.62 3.53 5.56
C LYS A 141 -16.10 2.26 4.88
N LYS A 142 -16.71 2.41 3.71
CA LYS A 142 -17.00 1.31 2.79
C LYS A 142 -15.91 1.27 1.70
N SER A 143 -15.31 0.10 1.48
CA SER A 143 -14.32 -0.08 0.43
C SER A 143 -14.98 -0.15 -0.95
N ALA A 144 -14.19 0.06 -2.01
CA ALA A 144 -14.63 -0.22 -3.38
C ALA A 144 -14.95 -1.72 -3.59
N CYS A 145 -14.38 -2.60 -2.75
CA CYS A 145 -14.58 -4.05 -2.77
C CYS A 145 -15.86 -4.49 -2.01
N GLY A 146 -16.58 -3.55 -1.39
CA GLY A 146 -17.88 -3.77 -0.77
C GLY A 146 -17.88 -3.99 0.75
N HIS A 147 -16.74 -4.32 1.37
CA HIS A 147 -16.62 -4.49 2.82
C HIS A 147 -16.53 -3.15 3.57
N HIS A 148 -16.96 -3.15 4.83
CA HIS A 148 -16.75 -2.03 5.75
C HIS A 148 -15.45 -2.19 6.52
N TYR A 149 -14.81 -1.07 6.86
CA TYR A 149 -13.58 -1.07 7.64
C TYR A 149 -13.41 0.25 8.41
N SER A 150 -12.60 0.21 9.47
CA SER A 150 -12.09 1.44 10.10
C SER A 150 -10.70 1.76 9.55
N PRO A 151 -10.43 2.98 9.08
CA PRO A 151 -9.10 3.34 8.58
C PRO A 151 -7.99 3.12 9.63
N PRO A 152 -6.79 2.68 9.23
CA PRO A 152 -5.67 2.52 10.16
C PRO A 152 -5.21 3.89 10.64
N LYS A 153 -4.85 4.02 11.92
CA LYS A 153 -4.28 5.25 12.47
C LYS A 153 -2.76 5.23 12.36
N PRO A 154 -2.10 6.39 12.22
CA PRO A 154 -0.64 6.43 12.20
C PRO A 154 0.03 5.78 13.42
N ASP A 155 -0.58 5.91 14.60
CA ASP A 155 -0.04 5.37 15.86
C ASP A 155 -0.15 3.85 15.97
N ASP A 156 -0.97 3.20 15.13
CA ASP A 156 -1.12 1.74 15.09
C ASP A 156 -0.11 1.08 14.12
N VAL A 157 0.63 1.88 13.35
CA VAL A 157 1.61 1.38 12.37
C VAL A 157 2.90 0.98 13.08
N CYS A 158 3.33 -0.24 12.82
CA CYS A 158 4.66 -0.74 13.19
C CYS A 158 5.38 -1.27 11.97
N VAL A 159 6.69 -1.52 12.08
CA VAL A 159 7.51 -2.06 11.00
C VAL A 159 8.23 -3.29 11.50
N PHE A 160 8.20 -4.34 10.69
CA PHE A 160 8.94 -5.56 10.95
C PHE A 160 10.11 -5.70 9.98
N ARG A 161 11.26 -6.10 10.51
CA ARG A 161 12.38 -6.66 9.74
C ARG A 161 12.22 -8.17 9.67
N VAL A 162 12.37 -8.74 8.48
CA VAL A 162 12.36 -10.17 8.25
C VAL A 162 13.77 -10.56 7.83
N SER A 163 14.47 -11.25 8.72
CA SER A 163 15.84 -11.72 8.47
C SER A 163 15.90 -13.17 8.04
N GLY A 164 16.81 -13.50 7.13
CA GLY A 164 17.09 -14.87 6.72
C GLY A 164 15.98 -15.52 5.87
N PRO A 165 16.02 -16.85 5.70
CA PRO A 165 15.11 -17.60 4.84
C PRO A 165 13.74 -17.80 5.50
N LYS A 166 13.03 -16.71 5.74
CA LYS A 166 11.68 -16.68 6.31
C LYS A 166 10.70 -16.09 5.30
N PHE A 167 9.45 -16.52 5.39
CA PHE A 167 8.35 -15.83 4.73
C PHE A 167 7.25 -15.48 5.74
N LEU A 168 6.47 -14.45 5.42
CA LEU A 168 5.33 -14.04 6.22
C LEU A 168 4.05 -14.55 5.57
N LYS A 169 3.16 -15.10 6.40
CA LYS A 169 1.74 -15.26 6.07
C LYS A 169 0.98 -14.14 6.75
N LEU A 170 0.32 -13.28 5.98
CA LEU A 170 -0.54 -12.22 6.49
C LEU A 170 -1.94 -12.75 6.76
N ASN A 171 -2.53 -12.35 7.89
CA ASN A 171 -3.94 -12.57 8.15
C ASN A 171 -4.79 -11.77 7.16
N LYS A 172 -5.98 -12.30 6.87
CA LYS A 172 -7.00 -11.59 6.10
C LYS A 172 -7.23 -10.20 6.69
N GLY A 173 -7.14 -9.17 5.85
CA GLY A 173 -7.33 -7.79 6.24
C GLY A 173 -6.16 -7.11 6.93
N THR A 174 -5.04 -7.79 7.17
CA THR A 174 -3.83 -7.13 7.70
C THR A 174 -3.37 -6.05 6.72
N TRP A 175 -3.28 -4.83 7.23
CA TRP A 175 -2.72 -3.72 6.47
C TRP A 175 -1.23 -3.90 6.36
N HIS A 176 -0.68 -3.70 5.16
CA HIS A 176 0.75 -3.80 4.94
C HIS A 176 1.27 -2.83 3.86
N ALA A 177 2.53 -2.44 4.00
CA ALA A 177 3.29 -1.57 3.11
C ALA A 177 4.68 -2.18 2.88
N GLY A 178 4.91 -2.66 1.66
CA GLY A 178 6.13 -3.34 1.28
C GLY A 178 5.86 -4.47 0.27
N PRO A 179 6.81 -5.39 0.07
CA PRO A 179 8.15 -5.42 0.69
C PRO A 179 8.98 -4.16 0.42
N LEU A 180 9.81 -3.79 1.40
CA LEU A 180 10.80 -2.72 1.33
C LEU A 180 12.18 -3.31 1.65
N PHE A 181 13.25 -2.82 1.02
CA PHE A 181 14.60 -3.36 1.18
C PHE A 181 15.65 -2.30 0.75
N GLN A 182 16.91 -2.48 1.12
CA GLN A 182 17.99 -1.53 0.82
C GLN A 182 18.66 -1.76 -0.53
N THR A 183 18.60 -2.99 -1.06
CA THR A 183 19.19 -3.34 -2.36
C THR A 183 18.42 -2.69 -3.52
N LYS A 184 19.04 -2.63 -4.70
CA LYS A 184 18.39 -2.05 -5.90
C LYS A 184 17.19 -2.87 -6.38
N ALA A 185 17.29 -4.19 -6.24
CA ALA A 185 16.27 -5.12 -6.68
C ALA A 185 16.29 -6.37 -5.79
N MET A 186 15.13 -7.01 -5.66
CA MET A 186 14.98 -8.27 -4.94
C MET A 186 13.80 -9.07 -5.49
N ASP A 187 13.95 -10.39 -5.50
CA ASP A 187 12.90 -11.33 -5.88
C ASP A 187 12.16 -11.84 -4.65
N PHE A 188 10.83 -11.88 -4.74
CA PHE A 188 9.95 -12.38 -3.70
C PHE A 188 9.07 -13.51 -4.21
N TYR A 189 8.93 -14.57 -3.43
CA TYR A 189 7.76 -15.43 -3.53
C TYR A 189 6.52 -14.65 -3.10
N ASN A 190 5.42 -14.75 -3.86
CA ASN A 190 4.13 -14.19 -3.46
C ASN A 190 3.00 -15.18 -3.76
N LEU A 191 2.19 -15.49 -2.75
CA LEU A 191 1.02 -16.37 -2.81
C LEU A 191 -0.22 -15.57 -2.39
N GLU A 192 -1.13 -15.36 -3.32
CA GLU A 192 -2.38 -14.61 -3.15
C GLU A 192 -3.44 -15.14 -4.14
N LEU A 193 -4.62 -14.51 -4.25
CA LEU A 193 -5.53 -14.82 -5.37
C LEU A 193 -5.10 -14.13 -6.67
N SER A 194 -5.42 -14.75 -7.80
CA SER A 194 -5.06 -14.28 -9.14
C SER A 194 -5.52 -12.85 -9.49
N ASN A 195 -6.56 -12.35 -8.83
CA ASN A 195 -7.17 -11.04 -9.07
C ASN A 195 -7.13 -10.09 -7.85
N THR A 196 -6.33 -10.41 -6.82
CA THR A 196 -6.21 -9.64 -5.56
C THR A 196 -6.03 -8.13 -5.84
N ASN A 197 -5.09 -7.79 -6.72
CA ASN A 197 -4.75 -6.41 -7.08
C ASN A 197 -5.80 -5.69 -7.95
N VAL A 198 -6.86 -6.40 -8.38
CA VAL A 198 -7.92 -5.83 -9.22
C VAL A 198 -9.20 -5.64 -8.41
N VAL A 199 -9.60 -6.67 -7.64
CA VAL A 199 -10.92 -6.70 -6.99
C VAL A 199 -10.88 -6.64 -5.47
N ASP A 200 -9.70 -6.81 -4.85
CA ASP A 200 -9.57 -6.94 -3.40
C ASP A 200 -8.42 -6.10 -2.86
N HIS A 201 -8.37 -4.82 -3.18
CA HIS A 201 -7.33 -3.91 -2.67
C HIS A 201 -7.96 -2.65 -2.09
N THR A 202 -7.70 -2.38 -0.81
CA THR A 202 -8.10 -1.14 -0.15
C THR A 202 -6.86 -0.44 0.36
N THR A 203 -6.62 0.80 -0.09
CA THR A 203 -5.42 1.57 0.28
C THR A 203 -5.79 2.79 1.12
N HIS A 204 -5.09 2.97 2.24
CA HIS A 204 -5.11 4.20 3.02
C HIS A 204 -3.88 5.05 2.69
N ASN A 205 -4.07 6.36 2.55
CA ASN A 205 -2.98 7.30 2.23
C ASN A 205 -2.72 8.25 3.40
N PHE A 206 -1.78 7.88 4.27
CA PHE A 206 -1.42 8.66 5.46
C PHE A 206 -0.93 10.07 5.15
N ARG A 207 -0.28 10.29 3.99
CA ARG A 207 0.15 11.65 3.61
C ARG A 207 -1.06 12.56 3.35
N LYS A 208 -2.09 12.05 2.69
CA LYS A 208 -3.30 12.81 2.35
C LYS A 208 -4.28 12.91 3.50
N GLU A 209 -4.44 11.83 4.25
CA GLU A 209 -5.47 11.72 5.29
C GLU A 209 -4.98 12.17 6.67
N ASP A 210 -3.68 11.98 6.96
CA ASP A 210 -3.10 12.22 8.29
C ASP A 210 -1.91 13.19 8.26
N GLY A 211 -1.45 13.62 7.08
CA GLY A 211 -0.25 14.44 6.93
C GLY A 211 1.04 13.73 7.35
N VAL A 212 1.10 12.40 7.28
CA VAL A 212 2.23 11.57 7.77
C VAL A 212 2.96 10.84 6.65
N VAL A 213 4.28 10.71 6.79
CA VAL A 213 5.10 9.77 6.02
C VAL A 213 6.00 9.00 6.99
N PHE A 214 6.09 7.69 6.82
CA PHE A 214 6.93 6.82 7.66
C PHE A 214 8.32 6.65 7.04
N ILE A 215 9.34 6.69 7.89
CA ILE A 215 10.73 6.38 7.57
C ILE A 215 11.15 5.21 8.47
N ILE A 216 11.73 4.18 7.88
CA ILE A 216 12.23 3.02 8.65
C ILE A 216 13.66 3.32 9.08
N GLU A 217 13.90 3.25 10.39
CA GLU A 217 15.22 3.27 10.99
C GLU A 217 15.65 1.81 11.22
N ASP A 218 16.77 1.43 10.61
CA ASP A 218 17.45 0.14 10.77
C ASP A 218 18.80 0.36 11.45
#